data_AF-A0AAV9ZVJ6-F1
#
_entry.id   AF-A0AAV9ZVJ6-F1
#
_cell.length_a   1.000
_cell.length_b   1.000
_cell.length_c   1.000
_cell.angle_alpha   90.00
_cell.angle_beta   90.00
_cell.angle_gamma   90.00
#
_symmetry.space_group_name_H-M   'P 1'
#
loop_
_entity.id
_entity.type
_entity.pdbx_description
1 polymer ?
#
loop_
_entity_poly.entity_id
_entity_poly.type
_entity_poly.pdbx_seq_one_letter_code
_entity_poly.pdbx_strand_id
1 'polypeptide(L)'
;MPTDDDGNFYDEEFYEYVPPPPEEQHKRLGALRLLTAAGIPCALWGEDALCFVYRVATHLFDQQILVPDDLLDSAANVLQNECWVPSAHNPGDLATMEMWEPGRGGTVPWPKAIRLAHKDLPPEDMVESTYIMEPMPSHVLLLPQSYYAIDLRNYGRRLRSMIPPLPASNAGILVPEFHTFLEGLIHFLIHPPVLHQRGMRKHAIFIGYLISWRVQYEPRKWPAPGELLPEEEKILGELETEDARWYVNRKFTTRQPFWTPAFEEYKQSKLDAATESYASRDVGMNTMNRLNRTVPHVSHRSYHSSPSSPSAAVTRARYPRSTKVPIMETIALTMLRALRRPPR
;
A
#
# COMPACT_ATOMS: atom_id res chain seq x y z
N MET A 1 -17.69 -17.68 -27.86
CA MET A 1 -17.59 -16.57 -26.89
C MET A 1 -18.38 -15.40 -27.44
N PRO A 2 -19.05 -14.63 -26.58
CA PRO A 2 -19.71 -13.40 -27.02
C PRO A 2 -18.68 -12.45 -27.62
N THR A 3 -19.04 -11.84 -28.74
CA THR A 3 -18.27 -10.78 -29.39
C THR A 3 -19.12 -9.54 -29.44
N ASP A 4 -18.50 -8.38 -29.36
CA ASP A 4 -19.21 -7.12 -29.58
C ASP A 4 -19.49 -6.87 -31.06
N ASP A 5 -20.21 -5.79 -31.34
CA ASP A 5 -20.54 -5.34 -32.70
C ASP A 5 -19.26 -5.07 -33.54
N ASP A 6 -18.10 -4.90 -32.89
CA ASP A 6 -16.79 -4.73 -33.52
C ASP A 6 -15.98 -6.04 -33.64
N GLY A 7 -16.56 -7.19 -33.28
CA GLY A 7 -15.90 -8.50 -33.34
C GLY A 7 -14.80 -8.72 -32.30
N ASN A 8 -14.69 -7.85 -31.29
CA ASN A 8 -13.79 -8.03 -30.17
C ASN A 8 -14.40 -9.01 -29.17
N PHE A 9 -13.57 -9.94 -28.71
CA PHE A 9 -13.88 -10.77 -27.56
C PHE A 9 -13.88 -9.89 -26.31
N TYR A 10 -15.05 -9.69 -25.69
CA TYR A 10 -15.11 -9.23 -24.31
C TYR A 10 -15.04 -10.43 -23.39
N ASP A 11 -14.17 -10.33 -22.41
CA ASP A 11 -14.02 -11.33 -21.37
C ASP A 11 -14.90 -10.88 -20.20
N GLU A 12 -16.20 -11.24 -20.24
CA GLU A 12 -17.12 -11.06 -19.09
C GLU A 12 -16.53 -11.69 -17.80
N GLU A 13 -15.62 -12.65 -17.97
CA GLU A 13 -14.94 -13.43 -16.93
C GLU A 13 -13.78 -12.68 -16.22
N PHE A 14 -13.44 -11.43 -16.57
CA PHE A 14 -12.25 -10.77 -16.00
C PHE A 14 -12.31 -10.65 -14.46
N TYR A 15 -13.50 -10.41 -13.89
CA TYR A 15 -13.73 -10.31 -12.45
C TYR A 15 -14.24 -11.61 -11.80
N GLU A 16 -14.33 -12.71 -12.56
CA GLU A 16 -14.84 -14.00 -12.07
C GLU A 16 -13.72 -14.91 -11.52
N TYR A 17 -12.75 -14.31 -10.83
CA TYR A 17 -11.66 -15.10 -10.23
C TYR A 17 -12.14 -15.91 -9.04
N VAL A 18 -11.80 -17.19 -9.07
CA VAL A 18 -11.95 -18.11 -7.95
C VAL A 18 -10.58 -18.28 -7.30
N PRO A 19 -10.44 -17.97 -5.99
CA PRO A 19 -9.17 -18.18 -5.29
C PRO A 19 -8.82 -19.67 -5.23
N PRO A 20 -7.55 -20.02 -4.93
CA PRO A 20 -7.13 -21.41 -4.75
C PRO A 20 -8.03 -22.16 -3.77
N PRO A 21 -8.19 -23.49 -3.90
CA PRO A 21 -9.04 -24.26 -3.01
C PRO A 21 -8.58 -24.14 -1.53
N PRO A 22 -9.48 -24.33 -0.55
CA PRO A 22 -9.18 -24.16 0.88
C PRO A 22 -7.97 -24.95 1.37
N GLU A 23 -7.70 -26.12 0.79
CA GLU A 23 -6.56 -26.97 1.13
C GLU A 23 -5.22 -26.34 0.74
N GLU A 24 -5.15 -25.70 -0.43
CA GLU A 24 -3.96 -24.98 -0.89
C GLU A 24 -3.73 -23.72 -0.07
N GLN A 25 -4.79 -22.94 0.18
CA GLN A 25 -4.73 -21.79 1.08
C GLN A 25 -4.25 -22.24 2.47
N HIS A 26 -4.79 -23.33 3.00
CA HIS A 26 -4.37 -23.88 4.29
C HIS A 26 -2.89 -24.25 4.30
N LYS A 27 -2.36 -24.95 3.29
CA LYS A 27 -0.93 -25.25 3.22
C LYS A 27 -0.08 -23.97 3.22
N ARG A 28 -0.48 -22.97 2.43
CA ARG A 28 0.25 -21.71 2.33
C ARG A 28 0.30 -20.90 3.63
N LEU A 29 -0.75 -20.96 4.44
CA LEU A 29 -0.86 -20.21 5.71
C LEU A 29 -0.04 -20.79 6.89
N GLY A 30 0.88 -21.73 6.63
CA GLY A 30 1.67 -22.41 7.66
C GLY A 30 2.41 -21.47 8.62
N ALA A 31 3.08 -20.44 8.10
CA ALA A 31 3.83 -19.50 8.94
C ALA A 31 2.92 -18.69 9.87
N LEU A 32 1.77 -18.21 9.39
CA LEU A 32 0.81 -17.51 10.25
C LEU A 32 0.26 -18.40 11.37
N ARG A 33 0.04 -19.69 11.10
CA ARG A 33 -0.39 -20.64 12.15
C ARG A 33 0.68 -20.79 13.23
N LEU A 34 1.95 -20.91 12.86
CA LEU A 34 3.05 -21.01 13.82
C LEU A 34 3.13 -19.76 14.71
N LEU A 35 3.02 -18.56 14.11
CA LEU A 35 3.01 -17.30 14.85
C LEU A 35 1.80 -17.19 15.79
N THR A 36 0.62 -17.53 15.29
CA THR A 36 -0.64 -17.52 16.07
C THR A 36 -0.57 -18.50 17.23
N ALA A 37 -0.05 -19.71 17.02
CA ALA A 37 0.13 -20.72 18.06
C ALA A 37 1.15 -20.29 19.13
N ALA A 38 2.17 -19.51 18.74
CA ALA A 38 3.12 -18.89 19.66
C ALA A 38 2.58 -17.64 20.39
N GLY A 39 1.32 -17.26 20.15
CA GLY A 39 0.69 -16.09 20.76
C GLY A 39 1.20 -14.76 20.22
N ILE A 40 1.85 -14.75 19.05
CA ILE A 40 2.32 -13.53 18.38
C ILE A 40 1.18 -12.95 17.54
N PRO A 41 0.70 -11.71 17.82
CA PRO A 41 -0.27 -11.06 16.95
C PRO A 41 0.30 -10.91 15.54
N CYS A 42 -0.45 -11.37 14.54
CA CYS A 42 -0.05 -11.26 13.15
C CYS A 42 -1.26 -11.16 12.23
N ALA A 43 -1.09 -10.56 11.05
CA ALA A 43 -2.13 -10.53 10.02
C ALA A 43 -1.58 -10.90 8.64
N LEU A 44 -2.42 -11.56 7.84
CA LEU A 44 -2.15 -11.83 6.43
C LEU A 44 -2.12 -10.50 5.66
N TRP A 45 -1.11 -10.32 4.82
CA TRP A 45 -0.92 -9.09 4.05
C TRP A 45 -0.51 -9.37 2.60
N GLY A 46 -0.46 -8.32 1.78
CA GLY A 46 0.04 -8.38 0.41
C GLY A 46 -0.80 -9.24 -0.54
N GLU A 47 -0.12 -9.98 -1.41
CA GLU A 47 -0.71 -10.79 -2.48
C GLU A 47 -1.62 -11.90 -1.94
N ASP A 48 -1.24 -12.55 -0.83
CA ASP A 48 -2.05 -13.57 -0.19
C ASP A 48 -3.40 -13.00 0.29
N ALA A 49 -3.39 -11.81 0.90
CA ALA A 49 -4.62 -11.13 1.32
C ALA A 49 -5.48 -10.70 0.12
N LEU A 50 -4.85 -10.14 -0.93
CA LEU A 50 -5.49 -9.82 -2.21
C LEU A 50 -6.22 -11.03 -2.80
N CYS A 51 -5.51 -12.15 -2.91
CA CYS A 51 -6.00 -13.38 -3.53
C CYS A 51 -7.09 -14.04 -2.69
N PHE A 52 -6.82 -14.32 -1.41
CA PHE A 52 -7.69 -15.18 -0.60
C PHE A 52 -8.90 -14.45 -0.02
N VAL A 53 -8.71 -13.20 0.38
CA VAL A 53 -9.75 -12.42 1.07
C VAL A 53 -10.53 -11.55 0.10
N TYR A 54 -9.83 -10.86 -0.80
CA TYR A 54 -10.44 -9.90 -1.72
C TYR A 54 -10.69 -10.47 -3.11
N ARG A 55 -10.37 -11.76 -3.34
CA ARG A 55 -10.59 -12.49 -4.60
C ARG A 55 -10.02 -11.77 -5.81
N VAL A 56 -8.87 -11.12 -5.63
CA VAL A 56 -8.13 -10.47 -6.71
C VAL A 56 -7.22 -11.48 -7.37
N ALA A 57 -7.33 -11.64 -8.69
CA ALA A 57 -6.39 -12.46 -9.45
C ALA A 57 -4.98 -11.84 -9.39
N THR A 58 -4.06 -12.50 -8.69
CA THR A 58 -2.66 -12.10 -8.57
C THR A 58 -1.76 -13.31 -8.45
N HIS A 59 -0.50 -13.18 -8.86
CA HIS A 59 0.52 -14.15 -8.49
C HIS A 59 0.82 -14.09 -7.00
N LEU A 60 1.14 -15.25 -6.45
CA LEU A 60 1.53 -15.43 -5.07
C LEU A 60 3.05 -15.61 -5.01
N PHE A 61 3.75 -14.61 -4.48
CA PHE A 61 5.21 -14.62 -4.33
C PHE A 61 5.56 -15.00 -2.87
N ASP A 62 6.38 -14.19 -2.21
CA ASP A 62 6.62 -14.27 -0.77
C ASP A 62 5.32 -14.07 0.01
N GLN A 63 5.10 -14.85 1.06
CA GLN A 63 3.99 -14.62 1.97
C GLN A 63 4.29 -13.42 2.87
N GLN A 64 3.49 -12.35 2.75
CA GLN A 64 3.63 -11.14 3.57
C GLN A 64 2.79 -11.23 4.83
N ILE A 65 3.42 -10.96 5.97
CA ILE A 65 2.80 -11.04 7.29
C ILE A 65 3.10 -9.74 8.04
N LEU A 66 2.05 -9.05 8.50
CA LEU A 66 2.23 -7.94 9.43
C LEU A 66 2.48 -8.48 10.84
N VAL A 67 3.44 -7.88 11.55
CA VAL A 67 3.79 -8.19 12.94
C VAL A 67 4.01 -6.89 13.71
N PRO A 68 3.67 -6.80 15.01
CA PRO A 68 4.05 -5.67 15.85
C PRO A 68 5.56 -5.43 15.79
N ASP A 69 5.96 -4.17 15.61
CA ASP A 69 7.36 -3.77 15.42
C ASP A 69 8.32 -4.35 16.49
N ASP A 70 7.87 -4.36 17.75
CA ASP A 70 8.61 -4.85 18.90
C ASP A 70 8.67 -6.39 19.01
N LEU A 71 7.92 -7.10 18.17
CA LEU A 71 7.89 -8.57 18.13
C LEU A 71 8.49 -9.16 16.85
N LEU A 72 9.05 -8.35 15.94
CA LEU A 72 9.61 -8.81 14.66
C LEU A 72 10.68 -9.90 14.85
N ASP A 73 11.66 -9.66 15.71
CA ASP A 73 12.74 -10.64 15.97
C ASP A 73 12.19 -11.91 16.64
N SER A 74 11.22 -11.75 17.55
CA SER A 74 10.56 -12.90 18.20
C SER A 74 9.79 -13.74 17.19
N ALA A 75 9.06 -13.11 16.27
CA ALA A 75 8.36 -13.79 15.18
C ALA A 75 9.34 -14.52 14.24
N ALA A 76 10.45 -13.87 13.89
CA ALA A 76 11.48 -14.49 13.09
C ALA A 76 12.09 -15.73 13.79
N ASN A 77 12.33 -15.65 15.09
CA ASN A 77 12.86 -16.77 15.87
C ASN A 77 11.88 -17.95 15.94
N VAL A 78 10.58 -17.68 16.12
CA VAL A 78 9.54 -18.74 16.09
C VAL A 78 9.57 -19.49 14.76
N LEU A 79 9.64 -18.77 13.63
CA LEU A 79 9.68 -19.41 12.32
C LEU A 79 11.00 -20.16 12.09
N GLN A 80 12.13 -19.62 12.56
CA GLN A 80 13.45 -20.25 12.38
C GLN A 80 13.63 -21.57 13.14
N ASN A 81 12.98 -21.68 14.31
CA ASN A 81 12.94 -22.92 15.08
C ASN A 81 12.21 -24.06 14.35
N GLU A 82 11.45 -23.73 13.30
CA GLU A 82 10.69 -24.68 12.48
C GLU A 82 11.38 -24.90 11.12
N CYS A 83 10.72 -24.61 10.01
CA CYS A 83 11.20 -24.89 8.66
C CYS A 83 11.79 -23.67 7.91
N TRP A 84 12.06 -22.56 8.61
CA TRP A 84 12.53 -21.32 7.99
C TRP A 84 13.98 -20.98 8.35
N VAL A 85 14.71 -20.31 7.47
CA VAL A 85 16.08 -19.81 7.70
C VAL A 85 16.23 -18.37 7.21
N PRO A 86 17.15 -17.57 7.78
CA PRO A 86 17.47 -16.26 7.23
C PRO A 86 17.80 -16.34 5.73
N SER A 87 17.16 -15.49 4.93
CA SER A 87 17.45 -15.43 3.50
C SER A 87 18.80 -14.73 3.26
N ALA A 88 19.58 -15.22 2.30
CA ALA A 88 20.86 -14.61 1.92
C ALA A 88 20.69 -13.21 1.28
N HIS A 89 19.49 -12.92 0.77
CA HIS A 89 19.11 -11.70 0.09
C HIS A 89 18.22 -10.83 0.97
N ASN A 90 18.42 -9.51 0.94
CA ASN A 90 17.56 -8.61 1.71
C ASN A 90 16.12 -8.63 1.16
N PRO A 91 15.12 -8.25 1.99
CA PRO A 91 13.73 -8.10 1.58
C PRO A 91 13.45 -7.28 0.31
N GLY A 92 14.41 -6.45 -0.13
CA GLY A 92 14.31 -5.64 -1.34
C GLY A 92 14.97 -6.24 -2.58
N ASP A 93 15.80 -7.28 -2.43
CA ASP A 93 16.71 -7.73 -3.50
C ASP A 93 16.02 -8.73 -4.45
N LEU A 94 15.04 -9.49 -3.95
CA LEU A 94 14.45 -10.63 -4.68
C LEU A 94 13.07 -10.39 -5.30
N ALA A 95 12.62 -9.13 -5.36
CA ALA A 95 11.78 -8.80 -6.48
C ALA A 95 12.72 -8.81 -7.70
N THR A 96 12.80 -9.93 -8.42
CA THR A 96 13.50 -10.12 -9.71
C THR A 96 13.74 -8.79 -10.44
N MET A 97 14.99 -8.46 -10.77
CA MET A 97 15.48 -7.24 -11.48
C MET A 97 16.36 -6.25 -10.69
N GLU A 98 17.32 -6.72 -9.87
CA GLU A 98 18.55 -5.93 -9.63
C GLU A 98 19.42 -5.77 -10.90
N MET A 99 19.07 -6.46 -11.99
CA MET A 99 19.75 -6.35 -13.29
C MET A 99 19.70 -4.96 -13.96
N TRP A 100 18.95 -3.99 -13.44
CA TRP A 100 18.67 -2.75 -14.18
C TRP A 100 19.29 -1.46 -13.62
N GLU A 101 19.83 -1.43 -12.39
CA GLU A 101 20.64 -0.29 -11.92
C GLU A 101 21.78 -0.73 -10.97
N PRO A 102 22.91 -1.21 -11.51
CA PRO A 102 24.12 -1.39 -10.70
C PRO A 102 24.64 -0.01 -10.29
N GLY A 103 24.68 0.29 -8.99
CA GLY A 103 25.48 1.42 -8.48
C GLY A 103 24.81 2.37 -7.48
N ARG A 104 23.54 2.21 -7.12
CA ARG A 104 22.98 2.87 -5.94
C ARG A 104 22.93 1.83 -4.82
N GLY A 105 23.74 1.99 -3.77
CA GLY A 105 23.65 1.15 -2.57
C GLY A 105 22.19 0.99 -2.16
N GLY A 106 21.66 -0.23 -2.34
CA GLY A 106 20.23 -0.50 -2.46
C GLY A 106 19.51 -0.22 -1.15
N THR A 107 18.82 0.92 -1.06
CA THR A 107 17.89 1.13 0.04
C THR A 107 16.65 0.28 -0.22
N VAL A 108 16.43 -0.76 0.57
CA VAL A 108 15.25 -1.62 0.44
C VAL A 108 13.97 -0.86 0.87
N PRO A 109 12.81 -1.13 0.24
CA PRO A 109 11.55 -0.45 0.56
C PRO A 109 11.06 -0.70 2.00
N TRP A 110 11.55 -1.77 2.63
CA TRP A 110 11.19 -2.16 3.99
C TRP A 110 12.47 -2.40 4.81
N PRO A 111 13.13 -1.35 5.32
CA PRO A 111 14.46 -1.47 5.93
C PRO A 111 14.52 -2.25 7.26
N LYS A 112 13.37 -2.53 7.86
CA LYS A 112 13.24 -3.30 9.12
C LYS A 112 12.50 -4.63 8.93
N ALA A 113 12.11 -4.95 7.69
CA ALA A 113 11.45 -6.22 7.45
C ALA A 113 12.46 -7.37 7.54
N ILE A 114 11.97 -8.54 7.94
CA ILE A 114 12.78 -9.75 8.02
C ILE A 114 12.26 -10.72 6.96
N ARG A 115 13.15 -11.19 6.08
CA ARG A 115 12.83 -12.17 5.05
C ARG A 115 13.46 -13.51 5.40
N LEU A 116 12.63 -14.54 5.41
CA LEU A 116 13.04 -15.92 5.70
C LEU A 116 12.76 -16.80 4.48
N ALA A 117 13.66 -17.73 4.21
CA ALA A 117 13.57 -18.74 3.17
C ALA A 117 13.15 -20.09 3.78
N HIS A 118 12.37 -20.89 3.05
CA HIS A 118 12.06 -22.25 3.48
C HIS A 118 13.31 -23.14 3.39
N LYS A 119 13.55 -24.00 4.38
CA LYS A 119 14.74 -24.88 4.45
C LYS A 119 14.86 -25.86 3.28
N ASP A 120 13.73 -26.28 2.74
CA ASP A 120 13.66 -27.21 1.61
C ASP A 120 13.87 -26.54 0.23
N LEU A 121 14.13 -25.23 0.19
CA LEU A 121 14.50 -24.59 -1.06
C LEU A 121 15.83 -25.18 -1.58
N PRO A 122 15.92 -25.50 -2.87
CA PRO A 122 17.18 -25.95 -3.43
C PRO A 122 18.23 -24.83 -3.35
N PRO A 123 19.52 -25.20 -3.42
CA PRO A 123 20.60 -24.25 -3.60
C PRO A 123 20.33 -23.29 -4.77
N GLU A 124 20.78 -22.05 -4.62
CA GLU A 124 20.42 -20.90 -5.46
C GLU A 124 20.91 -21.01 -6.92
N ASP A 125 21.83 -21.92 -7.21
CA ASP A 125 22.30 -22.25 -8.56
C ASP A 125 21.31 -23.10 -9.37
N MET A 126 20.25 -23.63 -8.74
CA MET A 126 19.15 -24.36 -9.38
C MET A 126 17.97 -23.42 -9.67
N VAL A 127 18.21 -22.40 -10.50
CA VAL A 127 17.33 -21.23 -10.77
C VAL A 127 16.00 -21.57 -11.49
N GLU A 128 15.81 -22.80 -11.96
CA GLU A 128 14.70 -23.12 -12.88
C GLU A 128 13.29 -23.22 -12.28
N SER A 129 13.10 -23.07 -10.97
CA SER A 129 11.74 -23.18 -10.43
C SER A 129 11.47 -22.32 -9.20
N THR A 130 10.97 -21.13 -9.46
CA THR A 130 10.23 -20.29 -8.49
C THR A 130 8.94 -20.94 -7.99
N TYR A 131 8.54 -22.08 -8.57
CA TYR A 131 7.30 -22.81 -8.30
C TYR A 131 7.48 -24.16 -7.57
N ILE A 132 8.70 -24.52 -7.13
CA ILE A 132 8.98 -25.86 -6.53
C ILE A 132 8.07 -26.14 -5.33
N MET A 133 7.81 -25.11 -4.53
CA MET A 133 7.18 -25.26 -3.24
C MET A 133 5.65 -25.10 -3.30
N GLU A 134 5.06 -24.79 -4.46
CA GLU A 134 3.62 -24.54 -4.53
C GLU A 134 2.81 -25.73 -3.97
N PRO A 135 1.83 -25.47 -3.09
CA PRO A 135 1.26 -24.15 -2.73
C PRO A 135 1.97 -23.41 -1.58
N MET A 136 2.99 -24.00 -0.94
CA MET A 136 3.75 -23.38 0.14
C MET A 136 4.59 -22.20 -0.38
N PRO A 137 4.72 -21.11 0.41
CA PRO A 137 5.55 -20.01 -0.01
C PRO A 137 7.03 -20.40 0.10
N SER A 138 7.82 -20.10 -0.93
CA SER A 138 9.28 -20.24 -0.88
C SER A 138 9.90 -19.33 0.19
N HIS A 139 9.30 -18.16 0.41
CA HIS A 139 9.77 -17.19 1.39
C HIS A 139 8.63 -16.56 2.18
N VAL A 140 8.93 -16.16 3.41
CA VAL A 140 8.06 -15.34 4.26
C VAL A 140 8.72 -13.98 4.47
N LEU A 141 7.92 -12.93 4.36
CA LEU A 141 8.32 -11.55 4.62
C LEU A 141 7.55 -11.02 5.83
N LEU A 142 8.25 -10.86 6.94
CA LEU A 142 7.73 -10.24 8.17
C LEU A 142 7.86 -8.72 8.05
N LEU A 143 6.73 -8.03 8.04
CA LEU A 143 6.62 -6.60 7.85
C LEU A 143 6.24 -5.92 9.19
N PRO A 144 6.91 -4.82 9.58
CA PRO A 144 6.47 -4.01 10.71
C PRO A 144 5.07 -3.45 10.44
N GLN A 145 4.15 -3.58 11.40
CA GLN A 145 2.79 -3.05 11.27
C GLN A 145 2.78 -1.52 11.12
N SER A 146 3.76 -0.82 11.72
CA SER A 146 3.84 0.64 11.68
C SER A 146 3.96 1.22 10.28
N TYR A 147 4.51 0.45 9.33
CA TYR A 147 4.61 0.86 7.92
C TYR A 147 3.25 1.06 7.25
N TYR A 148 2.19 0.53 7.85
CA TYR A 148 0.84 0.53 7.32
C TYR A 148 -0.16 1.23 8.25
N ALA A 149 0.32 1.88 9.33
CA ALA A 149 -0.53 2.49 10.37
C ALA A 149 -1.61 1.54 10.91
N ILE A 150 -1.28 0.26 11.06
CA ILE A 150 -2.16 -0.76 11.62
C ILE A 150 -1.65 -1.14 13.01
N ASP A 151 -2.56 -1.26 13.96
CA ASP A 151 -2.27 -1.81 15.29
C ASP A 151 -2.91 -3.19 15.45
N LEU A 152 -2.09 -4.24 15.37
CA LEU A 152 -2.51 -5.63 15.51
C LEU A 152 -2.92 -6.00 16.94
N ARG A 153 -2.60 -5.16 17.94
CA ARG A 153 -3.02 -5.36 19.34
C ARG A 153 -4.37 -4.74 19.62
N ASN A 154 -4.77 -3.75 18.82
CA ASN A 154 -6.07 -3.10 18.89
C ASN A 154 -6.91 -3.45 17.66
N TYR A 155 -7.20 -4.74 17.51
CA TYR A 155 -7.78 -5.31 16.29
C TYR A 155 -9.24 -4.92 16.02
N GLY A 156 -9.95 -4.31 16.99
CA GLY A 156 -11.24 -3.60 16.83
C GLY A 156 -12.18 -4.06 15.71
N ARG A 157 -12.78 -3.10 14.99
CA ARG A 157 -13.59 -3.37 13.77
C ARG A 157 -12.75 -3.45 12.48
N ARG A 158 -11.43 -3.28 12.59
CA ARG A 158 -10.51 -3.07 11.46
C ARG A 158 -9.88 -4.35 10.94
N LEU A 159 -9.73 -5.33 11.83
CA LEU A 159 -9.24 -6.66 11.52
C LEU A 159 -10.33 -7.67 11.88
N ARG A 160 -10.43 -8.72 11.08
CA ARG A 160 -11.31 -9.87 11.34
C ARG A 160 -10.49 -11.15 11.30
N SER A 161 -10.98 -12.20 11.96
CA SER A 161 -10.47 -13.53 11.68
C SER A 161 -10.81 -13.90 10.23
N MET A 162 -9.89 -14.58 9.56
CA MET A 162 -10.15 -15.13 8.23
C MET A 162 -11.38 -16.05 8.28
N ILE A 163 -12.36 -15.77 7.43
CA ILE A 163 -13.69 -16.39 7.49
C ILE A 163 -13.67 -17.76 6.77
N PRO A 164 -14.39 -18.79 7.26
CA PRO A 164 -14.50 -20.10 6.62
C PRO A 164 -14.89 -19.99 5.12
N PRO A 165 -14.45 -20.93 4.26
CA PRO A 165 -14.40 -22.38 4.50
C PRO A 165 -13.06 -22.96 4.94
N LEU A 166 -12.12 -22.16 5.44
CA LEU A 166 -10.84 -22.65 5.92
C LEU A 166 -10.95 -23.53 7.19
N PRO A 167 -10.05 -24.51 7.37
CA PRO A 167 -9.99 -25.34 8.58
C PRO A 167 -9.88 -24.53 9.87
N ALA A 168 -10.46 -25.03 10.97
CA ALA A 168 -10.44 -24.37 12.28
C ALA A 168 -9.03 -24.09 12.83
N SER A 169 -8.01 -24.82 12.36
CA SER A 169 -6.60 -24.55 12.67
C SER A 169 -6.10 -23.19 12.13
N ASN A 170 -6.83 -22.55 11.23
CA ASN A 170 -6.56 -21.19 10.75
C ASN A 170 -7.33 -20.13 11.56
N ALA A 171 -8.08 -20.53 12.60
CA ALA A 171 -8.73 -19.59 13.51
C ALA A 171 -7.69 -18.71 14.20
N GLY A 172 -8.01 -17.42 14.34
CA GLY A 172 -7.10 -16.44 14.94
C GLY A 172 -6.11 -15.82 13.95
N ILE A 173 -5.98 -16.34 12.72
CA ILE A 173 -5.28 -15.62 11.66
C ILE A 173 -6.10 -14.38 11.30
N LEU A 174 -5.54 -13.21 11.58
CA LEU A 174 -6.18 -11.94 11.30
C LEU A 174 -6.00 -11.56 9.83
N VAL A 175 -7.03 -10.94 9.27
CA VAL A 175 -7.00 -10.29 7.98
C VAL A 175 -7.64 -8.91 8.12
N PRO A 176 -7.08 -7.88 7.47
CA PRO A 176 -7.71 -6.56 7.47
C PRO A 176 -9.06 -6.61 6.75
N GLU A 177 -9.97 -5.71 7.13
CA GLU A 177 -11.13 -5.37 6.31
C GLU A 177 -10.69 -4.57 5.08
N PHE A 178 -11.52 -4.53 4.04
CA PHE A 178 -11.17 -3.90 2.76
C PHE A 178 -10.65 -2.47 2.92
N HIS A 179 -11.39 -1.62 3.64
CA HIS A 179 -11.00 -0.22 3.86
C HIS A 179 -9.69 -0.15 4.64
N THR A 180 -9.51 -0.99 5.67
CA THR A 180 -8.27 -1.02 6.47
C THR A 180 -7.06 -1.44 5.63
N PHE A 181 -7.21 -2.42 4.75
CA PHE A 181 -6.13 -2.84 3.84
C PHE A 181 -5.78 -1.71 2.87
N LEU A 182 -6.79 -1.11 2.23
CA LEU A 182 -6.62 0.00 1.30
C LEU A 182 -5.93 1.20 1.96
N GLU A 183 -6.36 1.56 3.17
CA GLU A 183 -5.75 2.64 3.96
C GLU A 183 -4.30 2.36 4.30
N GLY A 184 -3.97 1.14 4.72
CA GLY A 184 -2.58 0.78 5.02
C GLY A 184 -1.68 0.91 3.81
N LEU A 185 -2.13 0.45 2.63
CA LEU A 185 -1.38 0.62 1.38
C LEU A 185 -1.16 2.11 1.04
N ILE A 186 -2.18 2.95 1.23
CA ILE A 186 -2.09 4.39 0.97
C ILE A 186 -1.18 5.07 2.00
N HIS A 187 -1.27 4.68 3.27
CA HIS A 187 -0.40 5.17 4.33
C HIS A 187 1.07 4.91 3.98
N PHE A 188 1.40 3.70 3.50
CA PHE A 188 2.74 3.39 3.03
C PHE A 188 3.18 4.29 1.86
N LEU A 189 2.30 4.61 0.92
CA LEU A 189 2.64 5.49 -0.21
C LEU A 189 2.91 6.94 0.23
N ILE A 190 2.11 7.44 1.17
CA ILE A 190 2.23 8.82 1.64
C ILE A 190 3.39 8.93 2.63
N HIS A 191 3.56 7.97 3.53
CA HIS A 191 4.58 7.98 4.58
C HIS A 191 5.52 6.77 4.46
N PRO A 192 6.24 6.62 3.33
CA PRO A 192 7.10 5.46 3.15
C PRO A 192 8.26 5.52 4.14
N PRO A 193 8.67 4.38 4.72
CA PRO A 193 9.82 4.34 5.62
C PRO A 193 11.12 4.74 4.92
N VAL A 194 11.22 4.44 3.63
CA VAL A 194 12.26 4.94 2.72
C VAL A 194 11.61 5.26 1.39
N LEU A 195 12.00 6.38 0.78
CA LEU A 195 11.58 6.74 -0.58
C LEU A 195 12.15 5.74 -1.59
N HIS A 196 11.37 4.69 -1.87
CA HIS A 196 11.76 3.61 -2.78
C HIS A 196 10.71 3.41 -3.87
N GLN A 197 11.05 3.77 -5.11
CA GLN A 197 10.14 3.79 -6.26
C GLN A 197 9.45 2.46 -6.50
N ARG A 198 10.16 1.33 -6.32
CA ARG A 198 9.57 0.01 -6.52
C ARG A 198 8.57 -0.36 -5.43
N GLY A 199 8.87 0.00 -4.18
CA GLY A 199 7.96 -0.18 -3.06
C GLY A 199 6.67 0.59 -3.32
N MET A 200 6.79 1.85 -3.70
CA MET A 200 5.65 2.69 -4.08
C MET A 200 4.87 2.10 -5.27
N ARG A 201 5.56 1.67 -6.34
CA ARG A 201 4.92 1.07 -7.51
C ARG A 201 4.14 -0.19 -7.16
N LYS A 202 4.70 -1.08 -6.33
CA LYS A 202 4.04 -2.31 -5.88
C LYS A 202 2.73 -2.00 -5.15
N HIS A 203 2.75 -1.09 -4.18
CA HIS A 203 1.55 -0.72 -3.43
C HIS A 203 0.53 0.03 -4.30
N ALA A 204 0.97 0.88 -5.23
CA ALA A 204 0.08 1.53 -6.19
C ALA A 204 -0.66 0.51 -7.09
N ILE A 205 0.02 -0.58 -7.50
CA ILE A 205 -0.59 -1.70 -8.23
C ILE A 205 -1.63 -2.40 -7.37
N PHE A 206 -1.32 -2.71 -6.10
CA PHE A 206 -2.28 -3.34 -5.19
C PHE A 206 -3.54 -2.49 -5.00
N ILE A 207 -3.37 -1.18 -4.81
CA ILE A 207 -4.50 -0.25 -4.72
C ILE A 207 -5.31 -0.24 -6.02
N GLY A 208 -4.64 -0.28 -7.18
CA GLY A 208 -5.28 -0.44 -8.48
C GLY A 208 -6.15 -1.68 -8.53
N TYR A 209 -5.58 -2.84 -8.23
CA TYR A 209 -6.31 -4.10 -8.24
C TYR A 209 -7.48 -4.13 -7.26
N LEU A 210 -7.29 -3.76 -6.00
CA LEU A 210 -8.39 -3.74 -5.02
C LEU A 210 -9.59 -2.93 -5.49
N ILE A 211 -9.31 -1.71 -5.98
CA ILE A 211 -10.36 -0.81 -6.44
C ILE A 211 -11.02 -1.38 -7.69
N SER A 212 -10.24 -1.78 -8.70
CA SER A 212 -10.80 -2.29 -9.96
C SER A 212 -11.63 -3.54 -9.74
N TRP A 213 -11.21 -4.46 -8.88
CA TRP A 213 -11.94 -5.69 -8.57
C TRP A 213 -13.18 -5.46 -7.72
N ARG A 214 -13.17 -4.45 -6.85
CA ARG A 214 -14.35 -4.09 -6.07
C ARG A 214 -15.38 -3.33 -6.91
N VAL A 215 -14.94 -2.36 -7.71
CA VAL A 215 -15.82 -1.53 -8.55
C VAL A 215 -16.27 -2.31 -9.80
N GLN A 216 -15.46 -3.25 -10.27
CA GLN A 216 -15.67 -4.02 -11.50
C GLN A 216 -15.86 -3.12 -12.72
N TYR A 217 -14.89 -2.26 -13.00
CA TYR A 217 -14.97 -1.34 -14.14
C TYR A 217 -15.21 -2.10 -15.45
N GLU A 218 -16.27 -1.70 -16.15
CA GLU A 218 -16.55 -2.20 -17.48
C GLU A 218 -15.47 -1.70 -18.46
N PRO A 219 -14.83 -2.61 -19.22
CA PRO A 219 -13.91 -2.21 -20.27
C PRO A 219 -14.56 -1.19 -21.21
N ARG A 220 -13.88 -0.08 -21.47
CA ARG A 220 -14.30 1.01 -22.38
C ARG A 220 -15.46 1.91 -21.90
N LYS A 221 -16.08 1.65 -20.74
CA LYS A 221 -17.04 2.58 -20.10
C LYS A 221 -16.44 3.23 -18.86
N TRP A 222 -15.36 3.97 -19.07
CA TRP A 222 -14.78 4.75 -17.99
C TRP A 222 -15.64 5.98 -17.71
N PRO A 223 -16.02 6.24 -16.45
CA PRO A 223 -16.72 7.47 -16.08
C PRO A 223 -15.87 8.69 -16.42
N ALA A 224 -16.52 9.81 -16.76
CA ALA A 224 -15.82 11.04 -17.05
C ALA A 224 -15.07 11.56 -15.81
N PRO A 225 -13.98 12.34 -15.97
CA PRO A 225 -13.36 13.01 -14.85
C PRO A 225 -14.38 13.83 -14.04
N GLY A 226 -14.39 13.66 -12.73
CA GLY A 226 -15.32 14.31 -11.80
C GLY A 226 -16.64 13.57 -11.56
N GLU A 227 -16.98 12.55 -12.35
CA GLU A 227 -18.14 11.68 -12.11
C GLU A 227 -17.72 10.48 -11.26
N LEU A 228 -18.48 10.16 -10.20
CA LEU A 228 -18.23 9.01 -9.33
C LEU A 228 -19.25 7.90 -9.61
N LEU A 229 -18.78 6.65 -9.65
CA LEU A 229 -19.67 5.49 -9.69
C LEU A 229 -20.23 5.20 -8.28
N PRO A 230 -21.40 4.56 -8.17
CA PRO A 230 -21.99 4.25 -6.86
C PRO A 230 -21.07 3.45 -5.93
N GLU A 231 -20.30 2.49 -6.47
CA GLU A 231 -19.36 1.71 -5.66
C GLU A 231 -18.12 2.53 -5.24
N GLU A 232 -17.72 3.52 -6.03
CA GLU A 232 -16.65 4.46 -5.68
C GLU A 232 -17.07 5.38 -4.52
N GLU A 233 -18.32 5.84 -4.53
CA GLU A 233 -18.90 6.61 -3.42
C GLU A 233 -18.95 5.78 -2.13
N LYS A 234 -19.32 4.50 -2.22
CA LYS A 234 -19.29 3.59 -1.06
C LYS A 234 -17.88 3.42 -0.52
N ILE A 235 -16.90 3.16 -1.40
CA ILE A 235 -15.49 3.06 -0.99
C ILE A 235 -15.06 4.33 -0.25
N LEU A 236 -15.37 5.52 -0.79
CA LEU A 236 -15.05 6.79 -0.12
C LEU A 236 -15.72 6.95 1.25
N GLY A 237 -16.97 6.50 1.38
CA GLY A 237 -17.73 6.54 2.63
C GLY A 237 -17.18 5.60 3.72
N GLU A 238 -16.51 4.51 3.34
CA GLU A 238 -15.93 3.53 4.25
C GLU A 238 -14.54 3.88 4.77
N LEU A 239 -13.79 4.72 4.04
CA LEU A 239 -12.47 5.16 4.48
C LEU A 239 -12.61 6.02 5.75
N GLU A 240 -11.75 5.81 6.73
CA GLU A 240 -11.76 6.49 8.02
C GLU A 240 -10.68 7.58 8.11
N THR A 241 -9.57 7.40 7.39
CA THR A 241 -8.41 8.29 7.40
C THR A 241 -8.51 9.36 6.32
N GLU A 242 -8.11 10.58 6.67
CA GLU A 242 -8.15 11.71 5.75
C GLU A 242 -7.19 11.53 4.56
N ASP A 243 -6.01 10.97 4.82
CA ASP A 243 -4.98 10.66 3.83
C ASP A 243 -5.53 9.72 2.75
N ALA A 244 -6.22 8.65 3.14
CA ALA A 244 -6.83 7.72 2.20
C ALA A 244 -8.01 8.32 1.46
N ARG A 245 -8.90 9.06 2.15
CA ARG A 245 -10.02 9.76 1.50
C ARG A 245 -9.52 10.74 0.45
N TRP A 246 -8.51 11.54 0.77
CA TRP A 246 -7.91 12.47 -0.18
C TRP A 246 -7.35 11.72 -1.39
N TYR A 247 -6.55 10.67 -1.16
CA TYR A 247 -5.91 9.90 -2.22
C TYR A 247 -6.95 9.26 -3.15
N VAL A 248 -7.92 8.54 -2.59
CA VAL A 248 -8.93 7.81 -3.35
C VAL A 248 -9.87 8.77 -4.07
N ASN A 249 -10.30 9.86 -3.42
CA ASN A 249 -11.15 10.86 -4.06
C ASN A 249 -10.44 11.52 -5.25
N ARG A 250 -9.17 11.88 -5.10
CA ARG A 250 -8.38 12.41 -6.21
C ARG A 250 -8.17 11.37 -7.30
N LYS A 251 -7.97 10.09 -6.96
CA LYS A 251 -7.89 8.99 -7.94
C LYS A 251 -9.15 8.92 -8.79
N PHE A 252 -10.31 8.88 -8.13
CA PHE A 252 -11.59 8.77 -8.82
C PHE A 252 -11.92 10.02 -9.63
N THR A 253 -11.79 11.21 -9.04
CA THR A 253 -12.15 12.44 -9.76
C THR A 253 -11.21 12.75 -10.94
N THR A 254 -9.91 12.49 -10.81
CA THR A 254 -8.95 12.84 -11.88
C THR A 254 -8.76 11.75 -12.92
N ARG A 255 -9.06 10.48 -12.58
CA ARG A 255 -8.81 9.31 -13.43
C ARG A 255 -7.35 9.17 -13.87
N GLN A 256 -6.40 9.73 -13.10
CA GLN A 256 -4.98 9.69 -13.42
C GLN A 256 -4.20 8.76 -12.47
N PRO A 257 -3.13 8.11 -12.95
CA PRO A 257 -2.18 7.44 -12.07
C PRO A 257 -1.47 8.48 -11.21
N PHE A 258 -1.17 8.11 -9.96
CA PHE A 258 -0.43 8.98 -9.06
C PHE A 258 1.06 9.02 -9.39
N TRP A 259 1.61 10.21 -9.28
CA TRP A 259 3.04 10.50 -9.39
C TRP A 259 3.49 11.24 -8.12
N THR A 260 4.75 11.07 -7.74
CA THR A 260 5.37 11.64 -6.52
C THR A 260 5.02 13.11 -6.23
N PRO A 261 4.98 14.03 -7.22
CA PRO A 261 4.71 15.45 -6.95
C PRO A 261 3.35 15.72 -6.28
N ALA A 262 2.32 14.90 -6.57
CA ALA A 262 1.00 15.09 -5.96
C ALA A 262 1.01 14.79 -4.46
N PHE A 263 1.87 13.88 -3.99
CA PHE A 263 2.04 13.61 -2.56
C PHE A 263 2.76 14.75 -1.85
N GLU A 264 3.75 15.36 -2.51
CA GLU A 264 4.48 16.51 -1.96
C GLU A 264 3.55 17.72 -1.82
N GLU A 265 2.74 18.01 -2.85
CA GLU A 265 1.70 19.05 -2.80
C GLU A 265 0.73 18.84 -1.64
N TYR A 266 0.28 17.60 -1.43
CA TYR A 266 -0.62 17.24 -0.33
C TYR A 266 0.02 17.41 1.04
N LYS A 267 1.26 16.94 1.21
CA LYS A 267 1.99 17.10 2.46
C LYS A 267 2.23 18.58 2.77
N GLN A 268 2.56 19.37 1.76
CA GLN A 268 2.76 20.81 1.95
C GLN A 268 1.46 21.50 2.36
N SER A 269 0.34 21.20 1.69
CA SER A 269 -0.94 21.83 2.05
C SER A 269 -1.39 21.47 3.48
N LYS A 270 -1.10 20.26 3.94
CA LYS A 270 -1.30 19.83 5.33
C LYS A 270 -0.46 20.63 6.33
N LEU A 271 0.81 20.85 6.02
CA LEU A 271 1.72 21.64 6.86
C LEU A 271 1.29 23.11 6.92
N ASP A 272 0.88 23.67 5.79
CA ASP A 272 0.41 25.05 5.71
C ASP A 272 -0.87 25.22 6.53
N ALA A 273 -1.85 24.33 6.38
CA ALA A 273 -3.10 24.35 7.14
C ALA A 273 -2.87 24.18 8.66
N ALA A 274 -1.93 23.32 9.06
CA ALA A 274 -1.55 23.19 10.47
C ALA A 274 -0.96 24.49 11.01
N THR A 275 -0.07 25.13 10.25
CA THR A 275 0.59 26.40 10.61
C THR A 275 -0.43 27.54 10.76
N GLU A 276 -1.39 27.65 9.84
CA GLU A 276 -2.46 28.65 9.91
C GLU A 276 -3.39 28.43 11.12
N SER A 277 -3.66 27.17 11.48
CA SER A 277 -4.43 26.82 12.67
C SER A 277 -3.74 27.25 13.97
N TYR A 278 -2.43 27.05 14.08
CA TYR A 278 -1.63 27.52 15.22
C TYR A 278 -1.59 29.04 15.30
N ALA A 279 -1.33 29.72 14.19
CA ALA A 279 -1.32 31.20 14.14
C ALA A 279 -2.67 31.80 14.55
N SER A 280 -3.79 31.18 14.14
CA SER A 280 -5.14 31.63 14.51
C SER A 280 -5.45 31.43 16.00
N ARG A 281 -4.95 30.35 16.62
CA ARG A 281 -5.09 30.10 18.07
C ARG A 281 -4.27 31.09 18.91
N ASP A 282 -3.07 31.43 18.48
CA ASP A 282 -2.23 32.42 19.16
C ASP A 282 -2.79 33.85 19.08
N VAL A 283 -3.42 34.21 17.95
CA VAL A 283 -4.13 35.50 17.84
C VAL A 283 -5.37 35.52 18.75
N GLY A 284 -6.08 34.40 18.91
CA GLY A 284 -7.20 34.25 19.85
C GLY A 284 -6.80 34.38 21.32
N MET A 285 -5.66 33.80 21.72
CA MET A 285 -5.12 33.97 23.09
C MET A 285 -4.62 35.39 23.34
N ASN A 286 -4.03 36.05 22.33
CA ASN A 286 -3.59 37.44 22.44
C ASN A 286 -4.75 38.44 22.47
N THR A 287 -5.91 38.13 21.86
CA THR A 287 -7.11 38.96 21.96
C THR A 287 -7.83 38.81 23.29
N MET A 288 -7.88 37.59 23.87
CA MET A 288 -8.41 37.42 25.24
C MET A 288 -7.52 38.07 26.31
N ASN A 289 -6.19 38.06 26.15
CA ASN A 289 -5.28 38.77 27.06
C ASN A 289 -5.32 40.31 26.91
N ARG A 290 -5.79 40.83 25.75
CA ARG A 290 -5.96 42.28 25.54
C ARG A 290 -7.22 42.86 26.18
N LEU A 291 -8.24 42.04 26.44
CA LEU A 291 -9.48 42.50 27.08
C LEU A 291 -9.37 42.63 28.62
N ASN A 292 -8.30 42.14 29.25
CA ASN A 292 -8.10 42.19 30.70
C ASN A 292 -7.00 43.17 31.18
N ARG A 293 -6.48 44.05 30.32
CA ARG A 293 -5.54 45.10 30.74
C ARG A 293 -5.87 46.45 30.11
N THR A 294 -6.92 47.08 30.62
CA THR A 294 -7.09 48.54 30.56
C THR A 294 -6.43 49.17 31.80
N VAL A 295 -5.14 49.48 31.68
CA VAL A 295 -4.51 50.55 32.48
C VAL A 295 -3.72 51.41 31.49
N PRO A 296 -3.93 52.74 31.46
CA PRO A 296 -3.27 53.61 30.49
C PRO A 296 -1.86 53.96 30.97
N HIS A 297 -0.85 53.76 30.12
CA HIS A 297 0.41 54.47 30.29
C HIS A 297 1.08 54.80 28.95
N VAL A 298 1.06 56.11 28.69
CA VAL A 298 2.10 56.99 28.12
C VAL A 298 3.03 56.44 27.03
N SER A 299 2.94 57.12 25.89
CA SER A 299 3.80 57.03 24.71
C SER A 299 5.27 57.32 24.98
N HIS A 300 6.16 56.54 24.35
CA HIS A 300 7.45 57.07 23.89
C HIS A 300 7.72 56.61 22.45
N ARG A 301 8.07 57.62 21.65
CA ARG A 301 8.31 57.59 20.20
C ARG A 301 9.79 57.29 19.97
N SER A 302 10.09 56.26 19.20
CA SER A 302 11.45 56.00 18.71
C SER A 302 11.38 55.62 17.24
N TYR A 303 11.94 56.49 16.41
CA TYR A 303 12.25 56.22 15.01
C TYR A 303 13.36 55.18 14.95
N HIS A 304 13.25 54.15 14.10
CA HIS A 304 14.40 53.67 13.33
C HIS A 304 13.94 52.87 12.10
N SER A 305 14.80 53.01 11.11
CA SER A 305 14.68 52.82 9.67
C SER A 305 14.88 51.38 9.22
N SER A 306 14.15 51.00 8.17
CA SER A 306 14.36 49.80 7.37
C SER A 306 15.73 49.81 6.65
N PRO A 307 16.24 48.63 6.30
CA PRO A 307 16.75 48.47 4.95
C PRO A 307 16.19 47.24 4.23
N SER A 308 15.95 47.48 2.95
CA SER A 308 15.49 46.64 1.86
C SER A 308 16.54 45.66 1.31
N SER A 309 16.05 44.56 0.71
CA SER A 309 16.52 43.87 -0.53
C SER A 309 16.72 42.35 -0.38
N PRO A 310 16.76 41.55 -1.46
CA PRO A 310 16.03 41.65 -2.73
C PRO A 310 15.31 40.34 -3.15
N SER A 311 14.42 40.54 -4.12
CA SER A 311 13.67 39.55 -4.91
C SER A 311 14.56 38.55 -5.65
N ALA A 312 14.21 37.25 -5.56
CA ALA A 312 14.71 36.20 -6.45
C ALA A 312 13.54 35.67 -7.30
N ALA A 313 13.55 35.99 -8.58
CA ALA A 313 12.62 35.47 -9.57
C ALA A 313 12.96 33.99 -9.86
N VAL A 314 12.01 33.09 -9.59
CA VAL A 314 12.09 31.67 -9.99
C VAL A 314 11.36 31.49 -11.32
N THR A 315 12.14 31.30 -12.38
CA THR A 315 11.65 30.99 -13.73
C THR A 315 11.10 29.55 -13.75
N ARG A 316 9.78 29.38 -13.75
CA ARG A 316 9.11 28.08 -13.99
C ARG A 316 9.32 27.63 -15.43
N ALA A 317 10.17 26.63 -15.65
CA ALA A 317 10.21 25.89 -16.91
C ALA A 317 8.92 25.07 -17.07
N ARG A 318 8.14 25.36 -18.11
CA ARG A 318 6.98 24.54 -18.53
C ARG A 318 7.51 23.32 -19.30
N TYR A 319 7.37 22.13 -18.74
CA TYR A 319 7.44 20.89 -19.51
C TYR A 319 6.07 20.61 -20.18
N PRO A 320 6.05 20.17 -21.46
CA PRO A 320 4.81 19.86 -22.15
C PRO A 320 4.15 18.61 -21.57
N ARG A 321 2.84 18.71 -21.31
CA ARG A 321 1.97 17.58 -20.95
C ARG A 321 1.91 16.61 -22.13
N SER A 322 2.50 15.43 -21.97
CA SER A 322 2.32 14.30 -22.89
C SER A 322 0.96 13.65 -22.64
N THR A 323 0.04 13.80 -23.59
CA THR A 323 -1.21 13.05 -23.68
C THR A 323 -0.92 11.63 -24.18
N LYS A 324 -0.54 10.73 -23.28
CA LYS A 324 -0.58 9.29 -23.53
C LYS A 324 -1.35 8.60 -22.42
N VAL A 325 -2.33 7.80 -22.83
CA VAL A 325 -3.08 6.85 -22.00
C VAL A 325 -2.10 6.09 -21.10
N PRO A 326 -2.37 5.96 -19.78
CA PRO A 326 -1.34 5.54 -18.85
C PRO A 326 -0.97 4.07 -19.03
N ILE A 327 0.26 3.87 -19.48
CA ILE A 327 0.97 2.60 -19.74
C ILE A 327 0.84 1.58 -18.59
N MET A 328 0.53 2.00 -17.37
CA MET A 328 0.46 1.12 -16.19
C MET A 328 -0.76 0.18 -16.17
N GLU A 329 -1.92 0.64 -16.64
CA GLU A 329 -3.12 -0.24 -16.77
C GLU A 329 -2.98 -1.17 -17.97
N THR A 330 -2.37 -0.69 -19.06
CA THR A 330 -2.00 -1.56 -20.18
C THR A 330 -0.98 -2.61 -19.75
N ILE A 331 0.00 -2.28 -18.89
CA ILE A 331 0.96 -3.27 -18.35
C ILE A 331 0.25 -4.28 -17.44
N ALA A 332 -0.66 -3.83 -16.56
CA ALA A 332 -1.45 -4.74 -15.73
C ALA A 332 -2.30 -5.71 -16.58
N LEU A 333 -3.01 -5.20 -17.59
CA LEU A 333 -3.79 -6.00 -18.53
C LEU A 333 -2.91 -6.88 -19.43
N THR A 334 -1.70 -6.45 -19.78
CA THR A 334 -0.76 -7.21 -20.62
C THR A 334 -0.05 -8.30 -19.82
N MET A 335 0.33 -8.03 -18.57
CA MET A 335 0.90 -9.03 -17.66
C MET A 335 -0.12 -10.12 -17.34
N LEU A 336 -1.39 -9.77 -17.08
CA LEU A 336 -2.47 -10.74 -16.87
C LEU A 336 -2.77 -11.60 -18.11
N ARG A 337 -2.67 -11.03 -19.33
CA ARG A 337 -2.77 -11.82 -20.59
C ARG A 337 -1.64 -12.82 -20.78
N ALA A 338 -0.47 -12.59 -20.20
CA ALA A 338 0.63 -13.55 -20.23
C ALA A 338 0.38 -14.77 -19.33
N LEU A 339 -0.49 -14.65 -18.32
CA LEU A 339 -0.76 -15.69 -17.32
C LEU A 339 -1.76 -16.75 -17.79
N ARG A 340 -2.43 -16.50 -18.91
CA ARG A 340 -3.41 -17.41 -19.52
C ARG A 340 -2.86 -18.23 -20.70
N ARG A 341 -1.53 -18.22 -20.94
CA ARG A 341 -0.98 -19.20 -21.88
C ARG A 341 -0.97 -20.57 -21.18
N PRO A 342 -1.71 -21.57 -21.69
CA PRO A 342 -1.56 -22.93 -21.18
C PRO A 342 -0.10 -23.36 -21.37
N PRO A 343 0.43 -24.22 -20.49
CA PRO A 343 1.74 -24.81 -20.71
C PRO A 343 1.73 -25.49 -22.08
N ARG A 344 2.77 -25.23 -22.87
CA ARG A 344 2.98 -25.91 -24.15
C ARG A 344 3.41 -27.35 -23.94
#